data_AF-A0A8T6C1S7-F1
#
_entry.id   AF-A0A8T6C1S7-F1
#
_cell.length_a   1.000
_cell.length_b   1.000
_cell.length_c   1.000
_cell.angle_alpha   90.00
_cell.angle_beta   90.00
_cell.angle_gamma   90.00
#
_symmetry.space_group_name_H-M   'P 1'
#
loop_
_entity.id
_entity.type
_entity.pdbx_description
1 polymer ?
#
loop_
_entity_poly.entity_id
_entity_poly.type
_entity_poly.pdbx_seq_one_letter_code
_entity_poly.pdbx_strand_id
1 'polypeptide(L)'
;VEFIHGPGCPVCVLPMGRIDTCVEIASHPEVIFCTFGDAMRVPGKQGSLLQAKARGADVRIVYSPMDALKLAQENPTRKVVFFGLGFETTMPTTAITLQQAKARDVQNFYFFCQHITLIPTLRSLLEQPDNGIDAFLAPGHVSMVIGTDAYNFIASDFHRPLVVAGFEPLDLLQGVVMLVEQKIAAHSKVENQYRRVVPDAGNLLAQQAIADVFCVNGDSEWRGLGVIESSGVHLTPDYQRFDAEAHFRPAPQ
;
A
#
# COMPACT_ATOMS: atom_id res chain seq x y z
N VAL A 1 -8.89 -22.47 18.03
CA VAL A 1 -8.49 -21.62 16.89
C VAL A 1 -8.79 -20.20 17.27
N GLU A 2 -7.77 -19.35 17.30
CA GLU A 2 -7.89 -17.92 17.57
C GLU A 2 -7.53 -17.15 16.29
N PHE A 3 -8.25 -16.07 16.01
CA PHE A 3 -7.99 -15.24 14.84
C PHE A 3 -7.31 -13.94 15.27
N ILE A 4 -6.09 -13.74 14.78
CA ILE A 4 -5.31 -12.53 15.02
C ILE A 4 -5.36 -11.67 13.76
N HIS A 5 -5.74 -10.40 13.90
CA HIS A 5 -5.75 -9.46 12.79
C HIS A 5 -4.35 -8.91 12.57
N GLY A 6 -3.76 -9.22 11.42
CA GLY A 6 -2.48 -8.64 11.00
C GLY A 6 -2.61 -7.18 10.55
N PRO A 7 -1.49 -6.55 10.13
CA PRO A 7 -1.46 -5.16 9.68
C PRO A 7 -2.05 -4.94 8.28
N GLY A 8 -3.20 -5.55 7.96
CA GLY A 8 -3.82 -5.55 6.63
C GLY A 8 -4.56 -4.27 6.24
N CYS A 9 -4.55 -3.24 7.08
CA CYS A 9 -5.21 -1.96 6.83
C CYS A 9 -4.15 -0.87 6.60
N PRO A 10 -3.91 -0.42 5.35
CA PRO A 10 -2.84 0.53 5.04
C PRO A 10 -3.05 1.89 5.73
N VAL A 11 -4.32 2.32 5.86
CA VAL A 11 -4.68 3.54 6.58
C VAL A 11 -4.38 3.41 8.07
N CYS A 12 -4.57 2.24 8.67
CA CYS A 12 -4.40 2.01 10.10
C CYS A 12 -2.92 2.01 10.51
N VAL A 13 -2.02 1.63 9.60
CA VAL A 13 -0.57 1.63 9.82
C VAL A 13 0.12 2.91 9.33
N LEU A 14 -0.64 3.89 8.85
CA LEU A 14 -0.11 5.18 8.41
C LEU A 14 0.53 5.99 9.57
N PRO A 15 1.82 6.35 9.50
CA PRO A 15 2.46 7.19 10.51
C PRO A 15 1.86 8.60 10.57
N MET A 16 1.80 9.19 11.77
CA MET A 16 1.23 10.53 11.96
C MET A 16 2.02 11.61 11.20
N GLY A 17 3.35 11.50 11.16
CA GLY A 17 4.21 12.45 10.44
C GLY A 17 3.92 12.53 8.94
N ARG A 18 3.44 11.42 8.33
CA ARG A 18 3.01 11.42 6.93
C ARG A 18 1.74 12.25 6.73
N ILE A 19 0.80 12.22 7.67
CA ILE A 19 -0.38 13.10 7.65
C ILE A 19 0.01 14.56 7.85
N ASP A 20 0.95 14.84 8.77
CA ASP A 20 1.45 16.20 8.97
C ASP A 20 2.08 16.76 7.69
N THR A 21 2.84 15.94 6.96
CA THR A 21 3.38 16.26 5.63
C THR A 21 2.27 16.52 4.60
N CYS A 22 1.21 15.69 4.57
CA CYS A 22 0.05 15.95 3.70
C CYS A 22 -0.59 17.32 4.01
N VAL A 23 -0.76 17.65 5.29
CA VAL A 23 -1.36 18.91 5.73
C VAL A 23 -0.48 20.10 5.36
N GLU A 24 0.83 19.99 5.50
CA GLU A 24 1.79 21.00 5.07
C GLU A 24 1.68 21.27 3.57
N ILE A 25 1.78 20.23 2.73
CA ILE A 25 1.66 20.35 1.27
C ILE A 25 0.29 20.92 0.87
N ALA A 26 -0.80 20.43 1.48
CA ALA A 26 -2.15 20.90 1.19
C ALA A 26 -2.39 22.37 1.56
N SER A 27 -1.59 22.94 2.47
CA SER A 27 -1.73 24.32 2.93
C SER A 27 -1.15 25.35 1.95
N HIS A 28 -0.41 24.90 0.92
CA HIS A 28 0.05 25.77 -0.15
C HIS A 28 -1.13 26.30 -1.00
N PRO A 29 -1.28 27.62 -1.19
CA PRO A 29 -2.43 28.20 -1.89
C PRO A 29 -2.62 27.73 -3.33
N GLU A 30 -1.54 27.34 -4.02
CA GLU A 30 -1.57 26.84 -5.39
C GLU A 30 -1.92 25.34 -5.51
N VAL A 31 -2.00 24.61 -4.39
CA VAL A 31 -2.17 23.16 -4.37
C VAL A 31 -3.63 22.76 -4.42
N ILE A 32 -3.94 21.71 -5.19
CA ILE A 32 -5.16 20.89 -5.04
C ILE A 32 -4.69 19.54 -4.52
N PHE A 33 -5.00 19.23 -3.27
CA PHE A 33 -4.55 18.00 -2.62
C PHE A 33 -5.63 16.91 -2.74
N CYS A 34 -5.31 15.82 -3.40
CA CYS A 34 -6.22 14.72 -3.69
C CYS A 34 -5.86 13.50 -2.84
N THR A 35 -6.87 12.88 -2.23
CA THR A 35 -6.70 11.67 -1.41
C THR A 35 -7.94 10.78 -1.50
N PHE A 36 -7.80 9.51 -1.15
CA PHE A 36 -8.96 8.67 -0.84
C PHE A 36 -9.67 9.13 0.45
N GLY A 37 -10.96 8.81 0.56
CA GLY A 37 -11.81 9.31 1.64
C GLY A 37 -11.49 8.75 3.03
N ASP A 38 -10.88 7.58 3.09
CA ASP A 38 -10.46 6.90 4.33
C ASP A 38 -9.31 7.64 5.05
N ALA A 39 -8.37 8.20 4.30
CA ALA A 39 -7.25 8.99 4.85
C ALA A 39 -7.67 10.37 5.38
N MET A 40 -8.83 10.90 4.99
CA MET A 40 -9.28 12.26 5.36
C MET A 40 -9.37 12.50 6.87
N ARG A 41 -9.70 11.46 7.64
CA ARG A 41 -9.94 11.55 9.08
C ARG A 41 -8.78 11.06 9.93
N VAL A 42 -7.71 10.56 9.31
CA VAL A 42 -6.55 10.08 10.06
C VAL A 42 -5.90 11.27 10.78
N PRO A 43 -5.65 11.16 12.10
CA PRO A 43 -5.05 12.25 12.85
C PRO A 43 -3.54 12.35 12.58
N GLY A 44 -3.06 13.57 12.33
CA GLY A 44 -1.66 13.98 12.48
C GLY A 44 -1.48 14.84 13.74
N LYS A 45 -0.24 15.24 14.05
CA LYS A 45 0.08 16.16 15.15
C LYS A 45 -0.61 17.53 14.97
N GLN A 46 -0.71 18.01 13.72
CA GLN A 46 -1.33 19.30 13.36
C GLN A 46 -2.82 19.19 12.93
N GLY A 47 -3.42 18.04 13.23
CA GLY A 47 -4.78 17.70 12.84
C GLY A 47 -4.85 16.85 11.57
N SER A 48 -6.07 16.62 11.08
CA SER A 48 -6.34 15.79 9.91
C SER A 48 -6.48 16.60 8.62
N LEU A 49 -6.45 15.93 7.46
CA LEU A 49 -6.74 16.54 6.16
C LEU A 49 -8.15 17.15 6.10
N LEU A 50 -9.12 16.56 6.82
CA LEU A 50 -10.45 17.13 6.95
C LEU A 50 -10.44 18.47 7.71
N GLN A 51 -9.60 18.59 8.75
CA GLN A 51 -9.44 19.84 9.47
C GLN A 51 -8.66 20.88 8.64
N ALA A 52 -7.65 20.46 7.88
CA ALA A 52 -6.94 21.33 6.94
C ALA A 52 -7.91 21.91 5.89
N LYS A 53 -8.79 21.08 5.34
CA LYS A 53 -9.88 21.52 4.45
C LYS A 53 -10.79 22.55 5.11
N ALA A 54 -11.18 22.34 6.37
CA ALA A 54 -11.98 23.30 7.13
C ALA A 54 -11.25 24.64 7.37
N ARG A 55 -9.91 24.64 7.37
CA ARG A 55 -9.07 25.86 7.44
C ARG A 55 -8.85 26.54 6.09
N GLY A 56 -9.41 26.02 4.99
CA GLY A 56 -9.34 26.65 3.66
C GLY A 56 -8.40 25.98 2.66
N ALA A 57 -7.73 24.87 3.02
CA ALA A 57 -6.96 24.09 2.05
C ALA A 57 -7.89 23.44 1.01
N ASP A 58 -7.50 23.43 -0.28
CA ASP A 58 -8.25 22.74 -1.34
C ASP A 58 -7.93 21.24 -1.32
N VAL A 59 -8.59 20.51 -0.40
CA VAL A 59 -8.49 19.06 -0.29
C VAL A 59 -9.72 18.39 -0.93
N ARG A 60 -9.48 17.51 -1.91
CA ARG A 60 -10.50 16.80 -2.69
C ARG A 60 -10.41 15.30 -2.47
N ILE A 61 -11.57 14.68 -2.27
CA ILE A 61 -11.67 13.23 -2.23
C ILE A 61 -11.79 12.73 -3.67
N VAL A 62 -10.94 11.77 -4.04
CA VAL A 62 -10.97 11.10 -5.34
C VAL A 62 -11.23 9.60 -5.15
N TYR A 63 -11.74 8.94 -6.20
CA TYR A 63 -12.00 7.50 -6.19
C TYR A 63 -10.94 6.72 -6.97
N SER A 64 -10.13 7.41 -7.77
CA SER A 64 -8.98 6.82 -8.47
C SER A 64 -7.83 7.83 -8.59
N PRO A 65 -6.58 7.36 -8.75
CA PRO A 65 -5.46 8.24 -9.07
C PRO A 65 -5.65 8.98 -10.41
N MET A 66 -6.37 8.37 -11.36
CA MET A 66 -6.71 8.97 -12.65
C MET A 66 -7.62 10.20 -12.52
N ASP A 67 -8.49 10.26 -11.51
CA ASP A 67 -9.30 11.45 -11.25
C ASP A 67 -8.41 12.64 -10.83
N ALA A 68 -7.37 12.38 -10.04
CA ALA A 68 -6.39 13.41 -9.66
C ALA A 68 -5.56 13.87 -10.88
N LEU A 69 -5.16 12.94 -11.75
CA LEU A 69 -4.49 13.31 -13.01
C LEU A 69 -5.40 14.16 -13.90
N LYS A 70 -6.68 13.79 -14.02
CA LYS A 70 -7.67 14.59 -14.76
C LYS A 70 -7.81 16.00 -14.19
N LEU A 71 -7.86 16.14 -12.86
CA LEU A 71 -7.86 17.44 -12.19
C LEU A 71 -6.61 18.26 -12.55
N ALA A 72 -5.43 17.63 -12.66
CA ALA A 72 -4.21 18.33 -13.09
C ALA A 72 -4.35 18.91 -14.51
N GLN A 73 -4.89 18.13 -15.44
CA GLN A 73 -5.11 18.56 -16.82
C GLN A 73 -6.16 19.69 -16.91
N GLU A 74 -7.21 19.64 -16.09
CA GLU A 74 -8.26 20.66 -16.03
C GLU A 74 -7.84 21.95 -15.31
N ASN A 75 -6.78 21.90 -14.50
CA ASN A 75 -6.30 23.04 -13.71
C ASN A 75 -4.81 23.30 -13.95
N PRO A 76 -4.39 23.69 -15.18
CA PRO A 76 -2.98 23.78 -15.56
C PRO A 76 -2.16 24.81 -14.76
N THR A 77 -2.82 25.77 -14.10
CA THR A 77 -2.18 26.79 -13.26
C THR A 77 -2.04 26.36 -11.79
N ARG A 78 -2.58 25.20 -11.41
CA ARG A 78 -2.57 24.65 -10.05
C ARG A 78 -1.63 23.46 -9.98
N LYS A 79 -1.01 23.22 -8.83
CA LYS A 79 -0.25 21.99 -8.56
C LYS A 79 -1.19 20.94 -7.97
N VAL A 80 -1.41 19.85 -8.67
CA VAL A 80 -2.28 18.77 -8.18
C VAL A 80 -1.42 17.68 -7.57
N VAL A 81 -1.65 17.40 -6.29
CA VAL A 81 -0.92 16.39 -5.53
C VAL A 81 -1.85 15.24 -5.23
N PHE A 82 -1.50 14.02 -5.62
CA PHE A 82 -2.21 12.81 -5.22
C PHE A 82 -1.47 12.10 -4.09
N PHE A 83 -2.11 11.94 -2.95
CA PHE A 83 -1.65 11.10 -1.86
C PHE A 83 -2.06 9.65 -2.12
N GLY A 84 -1.11 8.85 -2.62
CA GLY A 84 -1.33 7.43 -2.85
C GLY A 84 -0.92 6.62 -1.64
N LEU A 85 -1.85 5.84 -1.11
CA LEU A 85 -1.57 4.88 -0.05
C LEU A 85 -2.13 3.51 -0.39
N GLY A 86 -1.55 2.47 0.20
CA GLY A 86 -2.05 1.11 0.07
C GLY A 86 -0.99 0.08 -0.29
N PHE A 87 -1.43 -1.16 -0.26
CA PHE A 87 -0.64 -2.34 -0.60
C PHE A 87 -0.45 -2.49 -2.11
N GLU A 88 0.14 -3.60 -2.52
CA GLU A 88 0.34 -4.00 -3.91
C GLU A 88 -0.96 -4.05 -4.72
N THR A 89 -2.12 -4.09 -4.07
CA THR A 89 -3.44 -3.98 -4.74
C THR A 89 -3.72 -2.62 -5.36
N THR A 90 -3.21 -1.53 -4.76
CA THR A 90 -3.46 -0.17 -5.24
C THR A 90 -2.31 0.38 -6.08
N MET A 91 -1.11 -0.19 -5.93
CA MET A 91 0.08 0.25 -6.68
C MET A 91 -0.07 0.18 -8.22
N PRO A 92 -0.72 -0.83 -8.85
CA PRO A 92 -0.80 -0.91 -10.31
C PRO A 92 -1.57 0.27 -10.92
N THR A 93 -2.68 0.69 -10.32
CA THR A 93 -3.48 1.80 -10.85
C THR A 93 -2.76 3.13 -10.66
N THR A 94 -2.03 3.30 -9.56
CA THR A 94 -1.13 4.45 -9.36
C THR A 94 0.01 4.46 -10.39
N ALA A 95 0.66 3.32 -10.62
CA ALA A 95 1.74 3.19 -11.59
C ALA A 95 1.28 3.56 -13.00
N ILE A 96 0.16 3.00 -13.44
CA ILE A 96 -0.45 3.32 -14.74
C ILE A 96 -0.79 4.81 -14.85
N THR A 97 -1.27 5.43 -13.77
CA THR A 97 -1.56 6.87 -13.75
C THR A 97 -0.30 7.70 -13.95
N LEU A 98 0.81 7.34 -13.29
CA LEU A 98 2.10 8.02 -13.46
C LEU A 98 2.69 7.80 -14.85
N GLN A 99 2.55 6.59 -15.42
CA GLN A 99 2.88 6.30 -16.82
C GLN A 99 2.08 7.21 -17.78
N GLN A 100 0.78 7.39 -17.55
CA GLN A 100 -0.06 8.28 -18.35
C GLN A 100 0.33 9.75 -18.18
N ALA A 101 0.62 10.20 -16.95
CA ALA A 101 1.12 11.54 -16.70
C ALA A 101 2.46 11.79 -17.41
N LYS A 102 3.33 10.78 -17.47
CA LYS A 102 4.60 10.81 -18.22
C LYS A 102 4.38 10.92 -19.72
N ALA A 103 3.58 10.01 -20.28
CA ALA A 103 3.29 9.94 -21.71
C ALA A 103 2.60 11.20 -22.26
N ARG A 104 1.77 11.85 -21.43
CA ARG A 104 1.04 13.09 -21.78
C ARG A 104 1.79 14.37 -21.41
N ASP A 105 2.98 14.22 -20.83
CA ASP A 105 3.83 15.30 -20.36
C ASP A 105 3.12 16.31 -19.43
N VAL A 106 2.34 15.80 -18.47
CA VAL A 106 1.64 16.63 -17.49
C VAL A 106 2.63 17.18 -16.45
N GLN A 107 2.84 18.50 -16.45
CA GLN A 107 3.88 19.17 -15.65
C GLN A 107 3.45 19.55 -14.23
N ASN A 108 2.15 19.56 -13.95
CA ASN A 108 1.57 20.06 -12.71
C ASN A 108 0.96 18.97 -11.84
N PHE A 109 1.27 17.70 -12.11
CA PHE A 109 0.83 16.55 -11.33
C PHE A 109 1.98 16.03 -10.47
N TYR A 110 1.71 15.80 -9.19
CA TYR A 110 2.67 15.29 -8.21
C TYR A 110 2.04 14.15 -7.41
N PHE A 111 2.89 13.28 -6.89
CA PHE A 111 2.54 12.07 -6.18
C PHE A 111 3.26 12.05 -4.84
N PHE A 112 2.49 11.94 -3.76
CA PHE A 112 3.00 11.73 -2.42
C PHE A 112 2.84 10.24 -2.08
N CYS A 113 3.96 9.51 -2.06
CA CYS A 113 3.98 8.05 -1.97
C CYS A 113 3.84 7.56 -0.54
N GLN A 114 2.81 6.77 -0.26
CA GLN A 114 2.64 6.01 0.97
C GLN A 114 2.16 4.59 0.66
N HIS A 115 2.67 4.06 -0.45
CA HIS A 115 2.55 2.65 -0.72
C HIS A 115 3.41 1.85 0.23
N ILE A 116 2.92 0.67 0.57
CA ILE A 116 3.56 -0.27 1.48
C ILE A 116 3.49 -1.66 0.86
N THR A 117 4.42 -2.54 1.20
CA THR A 117 4.44 -3.90 0.65
C THR A 117 4.26 -4.93 1.75
N LEU A 118 3.58 -6.02 1.44
CA LEU A 118 3.20 -7.05 2.39
C LEU A 118 4.39 -7.93 2.77
N ILE A 119 5.24 -8.28 1.80
CA ILE A 119 6.29 -9.29 1.99
C ILE A 119 7.34 -8.90 3.04
N PRO A 120 7.95 -7.69 3.00
CA PRO A 120 8.88 -7.26 4.05
C PRO A 120 8.22 -7.21 5.42
N THR A 121 6.95 -6.80 5.48
CA THR A 121 6.18 -6.71 6.74
C THR A 121 5.93 -8.09 7.36
N LEU A 122 5.53 -9.07 6.55
CA LEU A 122 5.35 -10.45 7.03
C LEU A 122 6.66 -11.07 7.50
N ARG A 123 7.77 -10.81 6.78
CA ARG A 123 9.10 -11.26 7.20
C ARG A 123 9.51 -10.65 8.54
N SER A 124 9.39 -9.33 8.69
CA SER A 124 9.71 -8.64 9.93
C SER A 124 8.90 -9.17 11.12
N LEU A 125 7.59 -9.44 10.93
CA LEU A 125 6.76 -10.06 11.98
C LEU A 125 7.23 -11.46 12.37
N LEU A 126 7.64 -12.27 11.39
CA LEU A 126 8.10 -13.65 11.63
C LEU A 126 9.49 -13.74 12.24
N GLU A 127 10.32 -12.71 12.07
CA GLU A 127 11.66 -12.63 12.65
C GLU A 127 11.64 -12.17 14.12
N GLN A 128 10.51 -11.67 14.62
CA GLN A 128 10.37 -11.33 16.04
C GLN A 128 10.38 -12.62 16.89
N PRO A 129 11.26 -12.72 17.90
CA PRO A 129 11.44 -13.95 18.67
C PRO A 129 10.19 -14.41 19.42
N ASP A 130 9.33 -13.45 19.80
CA ASP A 130 8.10 -13.70 20.57
C ASP A 130 6.85 -13.76 19.67
N ASN A 131 7.01 -13.96 18.36
CA ASN A 131 5.84 -14.05 17.48
C ASN A 131 5.02 -15.33 17.74
N GLY A 132 3.77 -15.17 18.17
CA GLY A 132 2.84 -16.27 18.46
C GLY A 132 2.06 -16.78 17.24
N ILE A 133 2.56 -16.55 16.01
CA ILE A 133 1.79 -16.83 14.79
C ILE A 133 1.99 -18.29 14.35
N ASP A 134 0.92 -19.07 14.38
CA ASP A 134 0.95 -20.48 14.01
C ASP A 134 0.79 -20.78 12.53
N ALA A 135 0.08 -19.90 11.82
CA ALA A 135 -0.41 -20.07 10.45
C ALA A 135 -0.90 -18.73 9.88
N PHE A 136 -0.96 -18.60 8.55
CA PHE A 136 -1.43 -17.39 7.88
C PHE A 136 -2.62 -17.64 6.96
N LEU A 137 -3.63 -16.78 7.08
CA LEU A 137 -4.65 -16.61 6.05
C LEU A 137 -4.30 -15.37 5.23
N ALA A 138 -3.77 -15.57 4.03
CA ALA A 138 -3.23 -14.50 3.20
C ALA A 138 -4.32 -13.77 2.39
N PRO A 139 -4.17 -12.45 2.18
CA PRO A 139 -5.19 -11.62 1.55
C PRO A 139 -5.29 -11.85 0.04
N GLY A 140 -6.42 -12.40 -0.41
CA GLY A 140 -6.63 -12.77 -1.82
C GLY A 140 -6.38 -11.67 -2.84
N HIS A 141 -6.78 -10.42 -2.58
CA HIS A 141 -6.56 -9.32 -3.54
C HIS A 141 -5.08 -8.94 -3.69
N VAL A 142 -4.27 -8.95 -2.62
CA VAL A 142 -2.83 -8.71 -2.73
C VAL A 142 -2.19 -9.87 -3.51
N SER A 143 -2.58 -11.10 -3.19
CA SER A 143 -2.09 -12.29 -3.88
C SER A 143 -2.47 -12.31 -5.37
N MET A 144 -3.57 -11.69 -5.78
CA MET A 144 -3.88 -11.51 -7.21
C MET A 144 -2.77 -10.74 -7.95
N VAL A 145 -2.09 -9.82 -7.27
CA VAL A 145 -0.98 -9.05 -7.83
C VAL A 145 0.33 -9.81 -7.71
N ILE A 146 0.71 -10.24 -6.51
CA ILE A 146 2.05 -10.79 -6.25
C ILE A 146 2.17 -12.31 -6.44
N GLY A 147 1.04 -13.01 -6.56
CA GLY A 147 0.99 -14.46 -6.67
C GLY A 147 1.08 -15.18 -5.32
N THR A 148 0.96 -16.51 -5.36
CA THR A 148 1.18 -17.37 -4.20
C THR A 148 2.66 -17.64 -3.97
N ASP A 149 3.47 -17.65 -5.04
CA ASP A 149 4.89 -17.95 -4.97
C ASP A 149 5.67 -16.95 -4.10
N ALA A 150 5.21 -15.69 -4.03
CA ALA A 150 5.78 -14.66 -3.18
C ALA A 150 5.77 -15.02 -1.69
N TYR A 151 4.90 -15.95 -1.26
CA TYR A 151 4.80 -16.37 0.14
C TYR A 151 5.61 -17.63 0.47
N ASN A 152 6.28 -18.27 -0.51
CA ASN A 152 6.94 -19.57 -0.30
C ASN A 152 7.95 -19.56 0.86
N PHE A 153 8.61 -18.42 1.08
CA PHE A 153 9.55 -18.21 2.19
C PHE A 153 8.93 -18.46 3.57
N ILE A 154 7.62 -18.23 3.75
CA ILE A 154 6.91 -18.42 5.02
C ILE A 154 6.88 -19.91 5.39
N ALA A 155 6.64 -20.77 4.39
CA ALA A 155 6.62 -22.21 4.60
C ALA A 155 8.04 -22.80 4.67
N SER A 156 8.97 -22.32 3.81
CA SER A 156 10.33 -22.87 3.74
C SER A 156 11.22 -22.43 4.90
N ASP A 157 11.22 -21.14 5.23
CA ASP A 157 12.18 -20.53 6.15
C ASP A 157 11.64 -20.53 7.58
N PHE A 158 10.33 -20.30 7.73
CA PHE A 158 9.67 -20.14 9.04
C PHE A 158 8.77 -21.32 9.43
N HIS A 159 8.58 -22.30 8.54
CA HIS A 159 7.74 -23.48 8.78
C HIS A 159 6.34 -23.13 9.30
N ARG A 160 5.73 -22.09 8.70
CA ARG A 160 4.33 -21.73 8.96
C ARG A 160 3.48 -22.04 7.74
N PRO A 161 2.36 -22.78 7.87
CA PRO A 161 1.44 -22.98 6.76
C PRO A 161 0.76 -21.66 6.41
N LEU A 162 0.47 -21.48 5.12
CA LEU A 162 -0.22 -20.30 4.61
C LEU A 162 -1.25 -20.71 3.58
N VAL A 163 -2.45 -20.14 3.68
CA VAL A 163 -3.50 -20.32 2.68
C VAL A 163 -3.93 -18.95 2.17
N VAL A 164 -3.85 -18.74 0.86
CA VAL A 164 -4.48 -17.60 0.20
C VAL A 164 -5.97 -17.89 0.08
N ALA A 165 -6.81 -17.02 0.63
CA ALA A 165 -8.27 -17.17 0.61
C ALA A 165 -8.97 -15.96 -0.02
N GLY A 166 -10.17 -16.23 -0.54
CA GLY A 166 -11.12 -15.19 -0.97
C GLY A 166 -11.80 -14.50 0.21
N PHE A 167 -12.81 -13.69 -0.11
CA PHE A 167 -13.50 -12.84 0.88
C PHE A 167 -14.93 -13.28 1.17
N GLU A 168 -15.44 -14.31 0.49
CA GLU A 168 -16.73 -14.88 0.82
C GLU A 168 -16.63 -15.70 2.11
N PRO A 169 -17.71 -15.81 2.91
CA PRO A 169 -17.68 -16.59 4.15
C PRO A 169 -17.19 -18.03 3.95
N LEU A 170 -17.58 -18.66 2.84
CA LEU A 170 -17.14 -20.01 2.50
C LEU A 170 -15.66 -20.08 2.12
N ASP A 171 -15.12 -19.03 1.50
CA ASP A 171 -13.69 -18.99 1.17
C ASP A 171 -12.85 -18.97 2.45
N LEU A 172 -13.24 -18.11 3.41
CA LEU A 172 -12.57 -18.00 4.69
C LEU A 172 -12.66 -19.30 5.48
N LEU A 173 -13.86 -19.91 5.57
CA LEU A 173 -14.05 -21.18 6.27
C LEU A 173 -13.22 -22.31 5.65
N GLN A 174 -13.20 -22.41 4.32
CA GLN A 174 -12.39 -23.41 3.63
C GLN A 174 -10.90 -23.17 3.86
N GLY A 175 -10.44 -21.91 3.79
CA GLY A 175 -9.04 -21.57 4.05
C GLY A 175 -8.61 -21.93 5.48
N VAL A 176 -9.48 -21.73 6.46
CA VAL A 176 -9.24 -22.15 7.85
C VAL A 176 -9.17 -23.67 7.98
N VAL A 177 -10.08 -24.41 7.33
CA VAL A 177 -10.03 -25.89 7.33
C VAL A 177 -8.70 -26.39 6.76
N MET A 178 -8.28 -25.85 5.62
CA MET A 178 -7.00 -26.21 5.00
C MET A 178 -5.82 -25.96 5.95
N LEU A 179 -5.77 -24.80 6.62
CA LEU A 179 -4.73 -24.50 7.61
C LEU A 179 -4.73 -25.47 8.81
N VAL A 180 -5.91 -25.79 9.34
CA VAL A 180 -6.06 -26.73 10.46
C VAL A 180 -5.59 -28.13 10.06
N GLU A 181 -5.95 -28.60 8.87
CA GLU A 181 -5.47 -29.88 8.33
C GLU A 181 -3.94 -29.90 8.24
N GLN A 182 -3.31 -28.81 7.75
CA GLN A 182 -1.85 -28.72 7.70
C GLN A 182 -1.21 -28.83 9.09
N LYS A 183 -1.78 -28.13 10.08
CA LYS A 183 -1.27 -28.15 11.46
C LYS A 183 -1.43 -29.51 12.12
N ILE A 184 -2.55 -30.20 11.90
CA ILE A 184 -2.77 -31.57 12.42
C ILE A 184 -1.76 -32.54 11.80
N ALA A 185 -1.51 -32.40 10.50
CA ALA A 185 -0.56 -33.25 9.76
C ALA A 185 0.91 -32.79 9.88
N ALA A 186 1.19 -31.78 10.72
CA ALA A 186 2.52 -31.24 10.95
C ALA A 186 3.30 -30.86 9.67
N HIS A 187 2.61 -30.33 8.67
CA HIS A 187 3.22 -29.82 7.44
C HIS A 187 3.03 -28.31 7.28
N SER A 188 3.89 -27.70 6.47
CA SER A 188 3.82 -26.28 6.12
C SER A 188 3.98 -26.11 4.63
N LYS A 189 2.90 -25.68 3.98
CA LYS A 189 2.86 -25.35 2.56
C LYS A 189 2.07 -24.06 2.34
N VAL A 190 2.43 -23.37 1.27
CA VAL A 190 1.57 -22.35 0.67
C VAL A 190 0.51 -23.06 -0.15
N GLU A 191 -0.75 -22.84 0.18
CA GLU A 191 -1.89 -23.34 -0.58
C GLU A 191 -2.78 -22.19 -1.06
N ASN A 192 -3.53 -22.44 -2.12
CA ASN A 192 -4.36 -21.44 -2.77
C ASN A 192 -5.82 -21.91 -2.78
N GLN A 193 -6.60 -21.43 -1.82
CA GLN A 193 -8.04 -21.62 -1.80
C GLN A 193 -8.70 -20.75 -2.89
N TYR A 194 -8.13 -19.57 -3.17
CA TYR A 194 -8.68 -18.59 -4.10
C TYR A 194 -8.23 -18.77 -5.58
N ARG A 195 -7.99 -20.02 -6.02
CA ARG A 195 -7.47 -20.36 -7.37
C ARG A 195 -8.26 -19.79 -8.54
N ARG A 196 -9.55 -19.49 -8.34
CA ARG A 196 -10.40 -18.88 -9.36
C ARG A 196 -9.99 -17.44 -9.72
N VAL A 197 -9.23 -16.76 -8.86
CA VAL A 197 -8.81 -15.36 -9.04
C VAL A 197 -7.30 -15.19 -8.93
N VAL A 198 -6.62 -15.99 -8.10
CA VAL A 198 -5.18 -15.82 -7.81
C VAL A 198 -4.34 -16.81 -8.61
N PRO A 199 -3.54 -16.36 -9.59
CA PRO A 199 -2.53 -17.17 -10.26
C PRO A 199 -1.30 -17.37 -9.37
N ASP A 200 -0.55 -18.44 -9.58
CA ASP A 200 0.62 -18.74 -8.74
C ASP A 200 1.74 -17.68 -8.88
N ALA A 201 2.03 -17.26 -10.12
CA ALA A 201 2.99 -16.18 -10.41
C ALA A 201 2.41 -14.76 -10.23
N GLY A 202 1.11 -14.63 -9.90
CA GLY A 202 0.41 -13.35 -9.82
C GLY A 202 0.14 -12.72 -11.18
N ASN A 203 -0.07 -11.40 -11.19
CA ASN A 203 -0.36 -10.64 -12.40
C ASN A 203 0.92 -9.96 -12.92
N LEU A 204 1.56 -10.60 -13.91
CA LEU A 204 2.83 -10.14 -14.49
C LEU A 204 2.74 -8.72 -15.07
N LEU A 205 1.62 -8.34 -15.68
CA LEU A 205 1.45 -6.99 -16.23
C LEU A 205 1.38 -5.94 -15.12
N ALA A 206 0.67 -6.24 -14.04
CA ALA A 206 0.60 -5.37 -12.87
C ALA A 206 1.96 -5.25 -12.18
N GLN A 207 2.67 -6.36 -11.99
CA GLN A 207 4.02 -6.38 -11.43
C GLN A 207 5.00 -5.57 -12.28
N GLN A 208 4.91 -5.67 -13.62
CA GLN A 208 5.77 -4.91 -14.52
C GLN A 208 5.47 -3.41 -14.46
N ALA A 209 4.20 -3.00 -14.39
CA ALA A 209 3.84 -1.60 -14.20
C ALA A 209 4.34 -1.06 -12.86
N ILE A 210 4.22 -1.86 -11.78
CA ILE A 210 4.78 -1.51 -10.48
C ILE A 210 6.30 -1.33 -10.58
N ALA A 211 7.03 -2.28 -11.17
CA ALA A 211 8.49 -2.25 -11.22
C ALA A 211 9.06 -1.11 -12.08
N ASP A 212 8.31 -0.64 -13.08
CA ASP A 212 8.69 0.52 -13.89
C ASP A 212 8.64 1.82 -13.07
N VAL A 213 7.63 1.97 -12.21
CA VAL A 213 7.35 3.21 -11.48
C VAL A 213 7.92 3.23 -10.06
N PHE A 214 7.92 2.09 -9.39
CA PHE A 214 8.27 1.95 -7.99
C PHE A 214 9.46 1.02 -7.79
N CYS A 215 10.25 1.33 -6.77
CA CYS A 215 11.28 0.45 -6.25
C CYS A 215 11.15 0.36 -4.73
N VAL A 216 11.48 -0.81 -4.18
CA VAL A 216 11.55 -1.02 -2.74
C VAL A 216 13.00 -0.79 -2.30
N ASN A 217 13.23 0.25 -1.50
CA ASN A 217 14.53 0.54 -0.91
C ASN A 217 14.36 1.35 0.38
N GLY A 218 15.38 1.33 1.24
CA GLY A 218 15.33 2.01 2.52
C GLY A 218 14.23 1.48 3.44
N ASP A 219 14.07 2.17 4.56
CA ASP A 219 13.19 1.73 5.63
C ASP A 219 11.89 2.52 5.62
N SER A 220 10.79 1.88 6.02
CA SER A 220 9.49 2.55 6.17
C SER A 220 9.02 2.46 7.60
N GLU A 221 8.51 3.57 8.14
CA GLU A 221 7.79 3.57 9.41
C GLU A 221 6.35 3.06 9.21
N TRP A 222 5.90 2.25 10.15
CA TRP A 222 4.54 1.73 10.26
C TRP A 222 4.01 2.02 11.66
N ARG A 223 2.88 2.73 11.74
CA ARG A 223 2.22 2.99 13.02
C ARG A 223 1.87 1.68 13.72
N GLY A 224 2.36 1.54 14.95
CA GLY A 224 2.15 0.36 15.78
C GLY A 224 3.14 -0.79 15.55
N LEU A 225 3.96 -0.72 14.47
CA LEU A 225 4.98 -1.73 14.16
C LEU A 225 6.41 -1.17 14.19
N GLY A 226 6.57 0.16 14.18
CA GLY A 226 7.88 0.81 14.16
C GLY A 226 8.46 0.84 12.74
N VAL A 227 9.78 0.89 12.65
CA VAL A 227 10.50 0.93 11.37
C VAL A 227 10.70 -0.49 10.86
N ILE A 228 10.29 -0.74 9.63
CA ILE A 228 10.51 -2.02 8.93
C ILE A 228 11.60 -1.82 7.89
N GLU A 229 12.70 -2.53 8.07
CA GLU A 229 13.87 -2.44 7.19
C GLU A 229 13.52 -2.87 5.76
N SER A 230 14.13 -2.20 4.77
CA SER A 230 13.99 -2.56 3.34
C SER A 230 12.53 -2.68 2.88
N SER A 231 11.65 -1.82 3.39
CA SER A 231 10.22 -1.80 3.07
C SER A 231 9.72 -0.48 2.50
N GLY A 232 10.59 0.54 2.40
CA GLY A 232 10.28 1.83 1.80
C GLY A 232 9.94 1.70 0.33
N VAL A 233 8.83 2.31 -0.10
CA VAL A 233 8.42 2.32 -1.51
C VAL A 233 8.66 3.71 -2.08
N HIS A 234 9.50 3.79 -3.10
CA HIS A 234 9.93 5.04 -3.71
C HIS A 234 9.72 5.02 -5.23
N LEU A 235 9.60 6.21 -5.83
CA LEU A 235 9.58 6.34 -7.28
C LEU A 235 10.95 6.02 -7.88
N THR A 236 10.97 5.29 -8.99
CA THR A 236 12.20 5.07 -9.78
C THR A 236 12.70 6.39 -10.36
N PRO A 237 14.00 6.49 -10.76
CA PRO A 237 14.58 7.72 -11.29
C PRO A 237 13.77 8.35 -12.43
N ASP A 238 13.19 7.50 -13.26
CA ASP A 238 12.39 7.85 -14.43
C ASP A 238 11.06 8.55 -14.12
N TYR A 239 10.62 8.51 -12.87
CA TYR A 239 9.37 9.09 -12.38
C TYR A 239 9.59 10.13 -11.27
N GLN A 240 10.85 10.43 -10.90
CA GLN A 240 11.19 11.39 -9.84
C GLN A 240 10.63 12.80 -10.04
N ARG A 241 10.36 13.22 -11.29
CA ARG A 241 9.71 14.51 -11.57
C ARG A 241 8.30 14.63 -10.95
N PHE A 242 7.65 13.52 -10.66
CA PHE A 242 6.34 13.48 -10.03
C PHE A 242 6.43 13.42 -8.50
N ASP A 243 7.62 13.31 -7.90
CA ASP A 243 7.75 13.18 -6.44
C ASP A 243 7.35 14.49 -5.74
N ALA A 244 6.27 14.43 -4.95
CA ALA A 244 5.79 15.58 -4.20
C ALA A 244 6.74 15.99 -3.08
N GLU A 245 7.43 15.05 -2.44
CA GLU A 245 8.37 15.34 -1.35
C GLU A 245 9.60 16.07 -1.89
N ALA A 246 10.12 15.61 -3.03
CA ALA A 246 11.24 16.26 -3.70
C ALA A 246 10.90 17.70 -4.15
N HIS A 247 9.66 17.92 -4.59
CA HIS A 247 9.19 19.21 -5.08
C HIS A 247 8.87 20.22 -3.98
N PHE A 248 8.09 19.81 -2.96
CA PHE A 248 7.63 20.70 -1.90
C PHE A 248 8.62 20.80 -0.72
N ARG A 249 9.51 19.81 -0.55
CA ARG A 249 10.53 19.75 0.52
C ARG A 249 9.92 20.01 1.91
N PRO A 250 8.93 19.21 2.32
CA PRO A 250 8.27 19.40 3.60
C PRO A 250 9.25 19.26 4.78
N ALA A 251 8.92 19.87 5.91
CA ALA A 251 9.76 19.79 7.10
C ALA A 251 9.93 18.34 7.58
N PRO A 252 11.12 17.93 8.06
CA PRO A 252 11.30 16.63 8.71
C PRO A 252 10.36 16.50 9.92
N GLN A 253 9.71 15.34 10.07
CA GLN A 253 8.64 15.08 11.05
C GLN A 253 9.07 14.25 12.25
#